data_AF-A0A8B9YBK6-F1
#
_entry.id   AF-A0A8B9YBK6-F1
#
_cell.length_a   1.000
_cell.length_b   1.000
_cell.length_c   1.000
_cell.angle_alpha   90.00
_cell.angle_beta   90.00
_cell.angle_gamma   90.00
#
_symmetry.space_group_name_H-M   'P 1'
#
loop_
_entity.id
_entity.type
_entity.pdbx_description
1 polymer ?
#
loop_
_entity_poly.entity_id
_entity_poly.type
_entity_poly.pdbx_seq_one_letter_code
_entity_poly.pdbx_strand_id
1 'polypeptide(L)'
;MGSVDAYEQVQKGPLKLKGVTELGVTKRKKKKDRDKAKLLETIGKLQKNQEEELRRHLDKLSPAQVAFEKVQEKRQMERILKKASKTHKQRVEDFNRHLDTLTEHYDIPKVSWTK
;
A
#
# COMPACT_ATOMS: atom_id res chain seq x y z
N MET A 1 29.24 -3.93 -70.13
CA MET A 1 28.79 -4.86 -69.08
C MET A 1 28.14 -4.03 -67.99
N GLY A 2 26.81 -4.02 -67.92
CA GLY A 2 26.07 -3.30 -66.88
C GLY A 2 26.11 -4.09 -65.57
N SER A 3 26.61 -3.47 -64.50
CA SER A 3 26.64 -4.02 -63.15
C SER A 3 25.21 -4.17 -62.65
N VAL A 4 24.75 -5.41 -62.45
CA VAL A 4 23.44 -5.69 -61.85
C VAL A 4 23.52 -5.33 -60.37
N ASP A 5 22.74 -4.35 -59.93
CA ASP A 5 22.70 -3.91 -58.53
C ASP A 5 22.09 -5.02 -57.65
N ALA A 6 22.87 -5.52 -56.70
CA ALA A 6 22.54 -6.67 -55.85
C ALA A 6 21.29 -6.47 -54.97
N TYR A 7 20.76 -5.24 -54.92
CA TYR A 7 19.62 -4.87 -54.07
C TYR A 7 18.32 -4.60 -54.83
N GLU A 8 18.30 -4.79 -56.15
CA GLU A 8 17.12 -4.51 -56.97
C GLU A 8 15.93 -5.44 -56.66
N GLN A 9 16.21 -6.66 -56.17
CA GLN A 9 15.20 -7.69 -55.88
C GLN A 9 14.68 -7.68 -54.43
N VAL A 10 15.11 -6.74 -53.58
CA VAL A 10 14.70 -6.71 -52.17
C VAL A 10 13.33 -6.05 -52.04
N GLN A 11 12.37 -6.75 -51.42
CA GLN A 11 11.04 -6.19 -51.15
C GLN A 11 11.12 -4.98 -50.21
N LYS A 12 10.85 -3.78 -50.72
CA LYS A 12 10.89 -2.51 -49.97
C LYS A 12 9.58 -2.17 -49.21
N GLY A 13 8.73 -3.17 -48.95
CA GLY A 13 7.43 -2.99 -48.30
C GLY A 13 7.38 -3.51 -46.86
N PRO A 14 6.41 -3.07 -46.04
CA PRO A 14 6.23 -3.58 -44.68
C PRO A 14 5.99 -5.10 -44.70
N LEU A 15 6.74 -5.82 -43.86
CA LEU A 15 6.78 -7.29 -43.81
C LEU A 15 5.39 -7.88 -43.51
N LYS A 16 4.80 -8.56 -44.49
CA LYS A 16 3.52 -9.28 -44.34
C LYS A 16 3.78 -10.76 -44.05
N LEU A 17 3.58 -11.17 -42.80
CA LEU A 17 3.76 -12.56 -42.37
C LEU A 17 2.54 -13.40 -42.75
N LYS A 18 2.74 -14.44 -43.57
CA LYS A 18 1.69 -15.38 -43.97
C LYS A 18 1.27 -16.21 -42.74
N GLY A 19 0.00 -16.06 -42.34
CA GLY A 19 -0.54 -16.65 -41.09
C GLY A 19 -0.96 -15.60 -40.06
N VAL A 20 -0.47 -14.36 -40.18
CA VAL A 20 -1.01 -13.21 -39.45
C VAL A 20 -2.14 -12.63 -40.29
N THR A 21 -3.30 -13.30 -40.25
CA THR A 21 -4.56 -12.57 -40.46
C THR A 21 -4.52 -11.38 -39.52
N GLU A 22 -4.99 -10.21 -39.97
CA GLU A 22 -5.09 -8.97 -39.19
C GLU A 22 -5.88 -9.22 -37.89
N LEU A 23 -5.24 -9.82 -36.89
CA LEU A 23 -5.82 -10.17 -35.60
C LEU A 23 -5.80 -8.93 -34.72
N GLY A 24 -6.55 -7.95 -35.21
CA GLY A 24 -7.42 -7.04 -34.50
C GLY A 24 -6.85 -6.47 -33.22
N VAL A 25 -6.37 -5.23 -33.30
CA VAL A 25 -6.37 -4.28 -32.18
C VAL A 25 -7.71 -4.36 -31.42
N THR A 26 -8.82 -4.58 -32.12
CA THR A 26 -10.17 -4.84 -31.59
C THR A 26 -10.29 -6.12 -30.76
N LYS A 27 -9.70 -7.25 -31.17
CA LYS A 27 -9.68 -8.52 -30.40
C LYS A 27 -8.83 -8.39 -29.13
N ARG A 28 -7.67 -7.71 -29.22
CA ARG A 28 -6.82 -7.41 -28.04
C ARG A 28 -7.54 -6.47 -27.06
N LYS A 29 -8.24 -5.44 -27.54
CA LYS A 29 -9.05 -4.53 -26.73
C LYS A 29 -10.23 -5.25 -26.06
N LYS A 30 -10.98 -6.06 -26.81
CA LYS A 30 -12.08 -6.89 -26.28
C LYS A 30 -11.62 -7.90 -25.21
N LYS A 31 -10.42 -8.50 -25.36
CA LYS A 31 -9.83 -9.37 -24.34
C LYS A 31 -9.48 -8.57 -23.07
N LYS A 32 -8.84 -7.41 -23.21
CA LYS A 32 -8.50 -6.52 -22.09
C LYS A 32 -9.72 -6.04 -21.31
N ASP A 33 -10.80 -5.67 -22.02
CA ASP A 33 -12.03 -5.21 -21.39
C ASP A 33 -12.75 -6.36 -20.65
N ARG A 34 -12.71 -7.58 -21.21
CA ARG A 34 -13.21 -8.79 -20.54
C ARG A 34 -12.43 -9.13 -19.27
N ASP A 35 -11.10 -8.99 -19.29
CA ASP A 35 -10.25 -9.26 -18.13
C ASP A 35 -10.45 -8.21 -17.03
N LYS A 36 -10.63 -6.94 -17.40
CA LYS A 36 -11.03 -5.87 -16.46
C LYS A 36 -12.40 -6.13 -15.83
N ALA A 37 -13.39 -6.54 -16.61
CA ALA A 37 -14.73 -6.85 -16.11
C ALA A 37 -14.69 -8.01 -15.10
N LYS A 38 -13.93 -9.07 -15.39
CA LYS A 38 -13.71 -10.19 -14.46
C LYS A 38 -13.03 -9.72 -13.17
N LEU A 39 -12.03 -8.86 -13.26
CA LEU A 39 -11.34 -8.32 -12.07
C LEU A 39 -12.30 -7.53 -11.18
N LEU A 40 -13.12 -6.65 -11.77
CA LEU A 40 -14.14 -5.90 -11.05
C LEU A 40 -15.18 -6.81 -10.39
N GLU A 41 -15.61 -7.87 -11.09
CA GLU A 41 -16.52 -8.87 -10.54
C GLU A 41 -15.88 -9.62 -9.36
N THR A 42 -14.60 -10.00 -9.46
CA THR A 42 -13.89 -10.66 -8.36
C THR A 42 -13.73 -9.75 -7.15
N ILE A 43 -13.42 -8.46 -7.35
CA ILE A 43 -13.33 -7.47 -6.27
C ILE A 43 -14.70 -7.30 -5.61
N GLY A 44 -15.77 -7.17 -6.39
CA GLY A 44 -17.13 -7.04 -5.86
C GLY A 44 -17.58 -8.26 -5.06
N LYS A 45 -17.20 -9.48 -5.48
CA LYS A 45 -17.46 -10.71 -4.72
C LYS A 45 -16.66 -10.74 -3.41
N LEU A 46 -15.38 -10.33 -3.45
CA LEU A 46 -14.53 -10.29 -2.26
C LEU A 46 -15.10 -9.33 -1.20
N GLN A 47 -15.54 -8.14 -1.62
CA GLN A 47 -16.13 -7.14 -0.75
C GLN A 47 -17.43 -7.63 -0.11
N LYS A 48 -18.32 -8.26 -0.88
CA LYS A 48 -19.57 -8.84 -0.35
C LYS A 48 -19.29 -9.92 0.69
N ASN A 49 -18.35 -10.82 0.41
CA ASN A 49 -17.96 -11.87 1.37
C ASN A 49 -17.37 -11.27 2.65
N GLN A 50 -16.53 -10.22 2.54
CA GLN A 50 -15.99 -9.53 3.70
C GLN A 50 -17.09 -8.84 4.52
N GLU A 51 -18.06 -8.21 3.87
CA GLU A 51 -19.17 -7.55 4.54
C GLU A 51 -20.08 -8.55 5.27
N GLU A 52 -20.38 -9.69 4.66
CA GLU A 52 -21.15 -10.76 5.30
C GLU A 52 -20.41 -11.38 6.50
N GLU A 53 -19.11 -11.61 6.38
CA GLU A 53 -18.31 -12.09 7.51
C GLU A 53 -18.21 -11.06 8.64
N LEU A 54 -18.10 -9.76 8.32
CA LEU A 54 -18.13 -8.69 9.33
C LEU A 54 -19.47 -8.65 10.07
N ARG A 55 -20.59 -8.78 9.33
CA ARG A 55 -21.94 -8.82 9.93
C ARG A 55 -22.09 -10.04 10.84
N ARG A 56 -21.69 -11.21 10.38
CA ARG A 56 -21.69 -12.46 11.18
C ARG A 56 -20.81 -12.37 12.42
N HIS A 57 -19.71 -11.60 12.37
CA HIS A 57 -18.86 -11.35 13.51
C HIS A 57 -19.53 -10.39 14.51
N LEU A 58 -20.11 -9.29 14.02
CA LEU A 58 -20.81 -8.30 14.83
C LEU A 58 -22.05 -8.88 15.52
N ASP A 59 -22.79 -9.78 14.86
CA ASP A 59 -23.98 -10.43 15.42
C ASP A 59 -23.65 -11.35 16.61
N LYS A 60 -22.40 -11.83 16.72
CA LYS A 60 -21.92 -12.66 17.84
C LYS A 60 -21.41 -11.84 19.02
N LEU A 61 -21.22 -10.54 18.84
CA LEU A 61 -20.63 -9.66 19.86
C LEU A 61 -21.73 -8.97 20.68
N SER A 62 -21.47 -8.83 21.98
CA SER A 62 -22.31 -8.00 22.85
C SER A 62 -22.22 -6.52 22.44
N PRO A 63 -23.27 -5.71 22.65
CA PRO A 63 -23.21 -4.26 22.40
C PRO A 63 -22.02 -3.55 23.06
N ALA A 64 -21.62 -4.00 24.26
CA ALA A 64 -20.45 -3.48 24.96
C ALA A 64 -19.13 -3.82 24.25
N GLN A 65 -19.02 -5.03 23.68
CA GLN A 65 -17.84 -5.45 22.93
C GLN A 65 -17.75 -4.69 21.60
N VAL A 66 -18.87 -4.52 20.89
CA VAL A 66 -18.93 -3.70 19.66
C VAL A 66 -18.50 -2.25 19.93
N ALA A 67 -18.97 -1.66 21.02
CA ALA A 67 -18.56 -0.30 21.41
C ALA A 67 -17.06 -0.23 21.73
N PHE A 68 -16.53 -1.22 22.45
CA PHE A 68 -15.10 -1.29 22.78
C PHE A 68 -14.22 -1.43 21.53
N GLU A 69 -14.60 -2.31 20.61
CA GLU A 69 -13.85 -2.56 19.38
C GLU A 69 -13.80 -1.30 18.50
N LYS A 70 -14.93 -0.58 18.35
CA LYS A 70 -14.97 0.72 17.66
C LYS A 70 -14.02 1.75 18.30
N VAL A 71 -13.91 1.78 19.62
CA VAL A 71 -12.98 2.68 20.33
C VAL A 71 -11.53 2.23 20.12
N GLN A 72 -11.25 0.92 20.12
CA GLN A 72 -9.93 0.38 19.83
C GLN A 72 -9.49 0.70 18.40
N GLU A 73 -10.34 0.53 17.40
CA GLU A 73 -10.05 0.86 16.00
C GLU A 73 -9.66 2.33 15.84
N LYS A 74 -10.44 3.24 16.44
CA LYS A 74 -10.12 4.68 16.44
C LYS A 74 -8.74 4.96 17.05
N ARG A 75 -8.47 4.39 18.23
CA ARG A 75 -7.16 4.54 18.92
C ARG A 75 -6.03 3.88 18.15
N GLN A 76 -6.28 2.79 17.44
CA GLN A 76 -5.30 2.11 16.63
C GLN A 76 -4.86 2.99 15.47
N MET A 77 -5.78 3.64 14.76
CA MET A 77 -5.45 4.58 13.70
C MET A 77 -4.58 5.74 14.23
N GLU A 78 -4.96 6.33 15.36
CA GLU A 78 -4.16 7.37 16.03
C GLU A 78 -2.76 6.87 16.42
N ARG A 79 -2.65 5.66 16.97
CA ARG A 79 -1.38 5.03 17.34
C ARG A 79 -0.51 4.77 16.12
N ILE A 80 -1.09 4.30 15.01
CA ILE A 80 -0.38 4.07 13.74
C ILE A 80 0.16 5.40 13.24
N LEU A 81 -0.66 6.45 13.18
CA LEU A 81 -0.24 7.77 12.74
C LEU A 81 0.89 8.33 13.62
N LYS A 82 0.75 8.22 14.95
CA LYS A 82 1.76 8.67 15.92
C LYS A 82 3.07 7.88 15.84
N LYS A 83 3.02 6.58 15.56
CA LYS A 83 4.23 5.75 15.35
C LYS A 83 4.90 6.07 14.02
N ALA A 84 4.11 6.34 12.98
CA ALA A 84 4.63 6.70 11.66
C ALA A 84 5.21 8.11 11.61
N SER A 85 4.75 9.03 12.46
CA SER A 85 5.19 10.43 12.45
C SER A 85 6.65 10.65 12.85
N LYS A 86 7.22 9.74 13.66
CA LYS A 86 8.61 9.85 14.12
C LYS A 86 9.45 8.66 13.68
N THR A 87 10.59 8.95 13.07
CA THR A 87 11.61 7.93 12.79
C THR A 87 12.19 7.37 14.09
N HIS A 88 12.85 6.21 14.04
CA HIS A 88 13.53 5.66 15.21
C HIS A 88 14.59 6.62 15.75
N LYS A 89 15.39 7.22 14.87
CA LYS A 89 16.43 8.20 15.23
C LYS A 89 15.85 9.39 15.99
N GLN A 90 14.76 9.98 15.49
CA GLN A 90 14.06 11.07 16.18
C GLN A 90 13.53 10.65 17.55
N ARG A 91 13.01 9.41 17.69
CA ARG A 91 12.58 8.89 19.00
C ARG A 91 13.74 8.75 19.99
N VAL A 92 14.92 8.35 19.51
CA VAL A 92 16.13 8.26 20.34
C VAL A 92 16.62 9.65 20.73
N GLU A 93 16.66 10.59 19.78
CA GLU A 93 17.04 11.98 20.05
C GLU A 93 16.07 12.66 21.04
N ASP A 94 14.75 12.50 20.84
CA ASP A 94 13.73 12.99 21.78
C ASP A 94 13.93 12.41 23.18
N PHE A 95 14.25 11.12 23.27
CA PHE A 95 14.49 10.43 24.53
C PHE A 95 15.75 10.96 25.23
N ASN A 96 16.85 11.10 24.49
CA ASN A 96 18.09 11.65 25.03
C ASN A 96 17.90 13.10 25.51
N ARG A 97 17.23 13.95 24.72
CA ARG A 97 16.88 15.31 25.16
C ARG A 97 16.05 15.31 26.43
N HIS A 98 15.12 14.35 26.60
CA HIS A 98 14.35 14.23 27.83
C HIS A 98 15.24 13.84 29.02
N LEU A 99 16.15 12.88 28.84
CA LEU A 99 17.10 12.48 29.87
C LEU A 99 18.02 13.63 30.29
N ASP A 100 18.50 14.45 29.34
CA ASP A 100 19.33 15.63 29.64
C ASP A 100 18.59 16.67 30.50
N THR A 101 17.25 16.74 30.38
CA THR A 101 16.43 17.65 31.19
C THR A 101 16.04 17.08 32.55
N LEU A 102 16.22 15.77 32.78
CA LEU A 102 15.88 15.17 34.06
C LEU A 102 16.91 15.55 35.11
N THR A 103 16.43 15.83 36.32
CA THR A 103 17.29 16.12 37.46
C THR A 103 18.08 14.88 37.83
N GLU A 104 19.40 15.02 37.96
CA GLU A 104 20.27 13.94 38.44
C GLU A 104 19.92 13.52 39.88
N HIS A 105 19.50 14.50 40.70
CA HIS A 105 19.17 14.32 42.11
C HIS A 105 17.68 14.54 42.34
N TYR A 106 17.02 13.52 42.91
CA TYR A 106 15.59 13.54 43.22
C TYR A 106 15.27 13.97 44.66
N ASP A 107 16.27 14.47 45.39
CA ASP A 107 16.16 14.93 46.77
C ASP A 107 16.80 16.30 46.94
N ILE A 108 16.32 17.05 47.90
CA ILE A 108 16.77 18.42 48.16
C ILE A 108 18.12 18.35 48.88
N PRO A 109 19.15 19.04 48.40
CA PRO A 109 20.43 19.05 49.08
C PRO A 109 20.27 19.53 50.52
N LYS A 110 20.92 18.83 51.46
CA LYS A 110 20.85 19.20 52.87
C LYS A 110 21.51 20.56 53.07
N VAL A 111 20.76 21.50 53.66
CA VAL A 111 21.29 22.81 54.05
C VAL A 111 22.04 22.64 55.36
N SER A 112 23.36 22.51 55.28
CA SER A 112 24.24 22.68 56.45
C SER A 112 24.92 24.04 56.36
N TRP A 113 24.96 24.76 57.49
CA TRP A 113 25.53 26.10 57.56
C TRP A 113 27.03 25.99 57.82
N THR A 114 27.83 25.77 56.78
CA THR A 114 29.30 26.02 56.79
C THR A 114 29.88 25.89 55.39
N LYS A 115 30.93 26.69 55.12
CA LYS A 115 31.70 26.75 53.88
C LYS A 115 32.84 25.74 53.87
#